data_AF-A0A326GLJ3-F1
#
_entry.id   AF-A0A326GLJ3-F1
#
_cell.length_a   1.000
_cell.length_b   1.000
_cell.length_c   1.000
_cell.angle_alpha   90.00
_cell.angle_beta   90.00
_cell.angle_gamma   90.00
#
_symmetry.space_group_name_H-M   'P 1'
#
loop_
_entity.id
_entity.type
_entity.pdbx_description
1 polymer ?
#
loop_
_entity_poly.entity_id
_entity_poly.type
_entity_poly.pdbx_seq_one_letter_code
_entity_poly.pdbx_strand_id
1 'polypeptide(L)'
;MIELQPDGVQIFDGPMDPHAPRPEPPKPRAGIVVESISLSTGKSAWSITQSVTNFWKADILEISPNGRYALISWPNRRSLVVQAALIDLRNGATVQMFPMSASGGQAGFTDNGDVIWIRVAGKFRFYRRS
;
A
#
# COMPACT_ATOMS: atom_id res chain seq x y z
N MET A 1 12.07 2.20 -13.70
CA MET A 1 10.74 2.21 -13.05
C MET A 1 10.44 3.66 -12.67
N ILE A 2 9.27 4.19 -13.02
CA ILE A 2 8.90 5.57 -12.66
C ILE A 2 8.39 5.56 -11.22
N GLU A 3 8.84 6.50 -10.39
CA GLU A 3 8.31 6.67 -9.04
C GLU A 3 6.82 7.05 -9.11
N LEU A 4 5.99 6.30 -8.39
CA LEU A 4 4.55 6.50 -8.35
C LEU A 4 4.13 7.40 -7.18
N GLN A 5 4.47 8.68 -7.25
CA GLN A 5 3.97 9.72 -6.35
C GLN A 5 3.06 10.68 -7.14
N PRO A 6 2.08 11.34 -6.48
CA PRO A 6 1.35 12.42 -7.13
C PRO A 6 2.27 13.61 -7.38
N ASP A 7 1.96 14.45 -8.37
CA ASP A 7 2.74 15.65 -8.64
C ASP A 7 2.36 16.77 -7.67
N GLY A 8 3.33 17.46 -7.09
CA GLY A 8 3.10 18.59 -6.18
C GLY A 8 4.17 18.69 -5.08
N VAL A 9 3.98 19.64 -4.16
CA VAL A 9 4.87 19.84 -3.00
C VAL A 9 4.21 19.27 -1.75
N GLN A 10 4.99 18.58 -0.93
CA GLN A 10 4.56 18.16 0.41
C GLN A 10 4.91 19.25 1.42
N ILE A 11 3.92 20.05 1.83
CA ILE A 11 4.11 21.12 2.82
C ILE A 11 3.76 20.57 4.20
N PHE A 12 4.71 20.62 5.13
CA PHE A 12 4.61 20.10 6.50
C PHE A 12 4.73 21.24 7.54
N ASP A 13 4.29 22.45 7.22
CA ASP A 13 4.49 23.57 8.13
C ASP A 13 3.31 23.70 9.10
N GLY A 14 3.59 23.48 10.39
CA GLY A 14 2.82 24.06 11.49
C GLY A 14 3.16 25.53 11.69
N PRO A 15 2.65 26.17 12.76
CA PRO A 15 1.32 26.78 12.75
C PRO A 15 1.19 27.75 11.57
N MET A 16 0.23 27.48 10.68
CA MET A 16 -0.07 28.32 9.52
C MET A 16 -0.34 29.76 9.96
N ASP A 17 0.36 30.71 9.35
CA ASP A 17 -0.22 32.03 9.16
C ASP A 17 -1.63 31.83 8.58
N PRO A 18 -2.71 32.23 9.29
CA PRO A 18 -4.07 32.02 8.82
C PRO A 18 -4.36 32.78 7.51
N HIS A 19 -3.47 33.68 7.09
CA HIS A 19 -3.53 34.42 5.83
C HIS A 19 -2.72 33.78 4.70
N ALA A 20 -1.95 32.71 4.96
CA ALA A 20 -1.23 32.01 3.91
C ALA A 20 -2.20 31.34 2.93
N PRO A 21 -1.96 31.44 1.60
CA PRO A 21 -2.72 30.68 0.62
C PRO A 21 -2.63 29.20 0.94
N ARG A 22 -3.78 28.50 0.95
CA ARG A 22 -3.78 27.06 1.07
C ARG A 22 -3.05 26.47 -0.14
N PRO A 23 -2.11 25.54 0.06
CA PRO A 23 -1.43 24.92 -1.06
C PRO A 23 -2.41 24.11 -1.90
N GLU A 24 -2.15 24.07 -3.21
CA GLU A 24 -2.93 23.24 -4.12
C GLU A 24 -2.79 21.76 -3.73
N PRO A 25 -3.88 20.98 -3.73
CA PRO A 25 -3.80 19.54 -3.55
C PRO A 25 -2.88 18.90 -4.60
N PRO A 26 -2.16 17.81 -4.26
CA PRO A 26 -1.35 17.08 -5.23
C PRO A 26 -2.19 16.57 -6.41
N LYS A 27 -1.61 16.62 -7.62
CA LYS A 27 -2.25 16.09 -8.82
C LYS A 27 -2.14 14.57 -8.84
N PRO A 28 -3.26 13.83 -8.93
CA PRO A 28 -3.21 12.38 -8.93
C PRO A 28 -2.40 11.81 -10.09
N ARG A 29 -1.63 10.75 -9.83
CA ARG A 29 -0.88 10.00 -10.86
C ARG A 29 -1.34 8.55 -10.90
N ALA A 30 -1.68 8.05 -12.09
CA ALA A 30 -2.01 6.64 -12.28
C ALA A 30 -0.79 5.85 -12.74
N GLY A 31 -0.62 4.63 -12.22
CA GLY A 31 0.45 3.74 -12.64
C GLY A 31 0.43 2.39 -11.93
N ILE A 32 1.34 1.51 -12.37
CA ILE A 32 1.48 0.16 -11.84
C ILE A 32 2.00 0.22 -10.40
N VAL A 33 1.27 -0.39 -9.46
CA VAL A 33 1.69 -0.54 -8.06
C VAL A 33 2.30 -1.92 -7.79
N VAL A 34 1.87 -2.92 -8.54
CA VAL A 34 2.38 -4.29 -8.49
C VAL A 34 2.29 -4.92 -9.86
N GLU A 35 3.31 -5.68 -10.23
CA GLU A 35 3.32 -6.48 -11.44
C GLU A 35 3.98 -7.83 -11.16
N SER A 36 3.48 -8.86 -11.86
CA SER A 36 4.15 -10.14 -11.98
C SER A 36 4.75 -10.22 -13.37
N ILE A 37 6.07 -10.33 -13.46
CA ILE A 37 6.80 -10.46 -14.71
C ILE A 37 7.38 -11.87 -14.81
N SER A 38 7.15 -12.52 -15.95
CA SER A 38 7.79 -13.78 -16.29
C SER A 38 9.30 -13.58 -16.46
N LEU A 39 10.11 -14.25 -15.65
CA LEU A 39 11.57 -14.19 -15.77
C LEU A 39 12.09 -14.74 -17.10
N SER A 40 11.40 -15.72 -17.68
CA SER A 40 11.82 -16.34 -18.95
C SER A 40 11.50 -15.50 -20.18
N THR A 41 10.47 -14.66 -20.13
CA THR A 41 10.01 -13.90 -21.30
C THR A 41 10.11 -12.39 -21.14
N GLY A 42 10.32 -11.90 -19.91
CA GLY A 42 10.24 -10.47 -19.56
C GLY A 42 8.84 -9.88 -19.68
N LYS A 43 7.82 -10.68 -20.00
CA LYS A 43 6.45 -10.20 -20.20
C LYS A 43 5.68 -10.15 -18.88
N SER A 44 4.87 -9.10 -18.71
CA SER A 44 3.92 -9.01 -17.62
C SER A 44 2.87 -10.11 -17.76
N ALA A 45 2.74 -10.96 -16.74
CA ALA A 45 1.66 -11.93 -16.61
C ALA A 45 0.38 -11.24 -16.13
N TRP A 46 0.52 -10.32 -15.18
CA TRP A 46 -0.52 -9.42 -14.72
C TRP A 46 0.11 -8.19 -14.06
N SER A 47 -0.67 -7.10 -14.00
CA SER A 47 -0.32 -5.90 -13.27
C SER A 47 -1.55 -5.29 -12.61
N ILE A 48 -1.32 -4.52 -11.56
CA ILE A 48 -2.33 -3.76 -10.86
C ILE A 48 -1.98 -2.29 -11.00
N THR A 49 -2.89 -1.54 -11.61
CA THR A 49 -2.79 -0.08 -11.74
C THR A 49 -3.66 0.59 -10.69
N GLN A 50 -3.13 1.63 -10.04
CA GLN A 50 -3.89 2.50 -9.13
C GLN A 50 -3.65 3.97 -9.47
N SER A 51 -4.65 4.80 -9.17
CA SER A 51 -4.47 6.25 -9.10
C SER A 51 -3.98 6.62 -7.70
N VAL A 52 -2.84 7.27 -7.61
CA VAL A 52 -2.24 7.77 -6.38
C VAL A 52 -2.63 9.23 -6.23
N THR A 53 -3.51 9.51 -5.28
CA THR A 53 -4.07 10.86 -5.04
C THR A 53 -3.35 11.61 -3.93
N ASN A 54 -2.53 10.92 -3.13
CA ASN A 54 -1.81 11.47 -1.99
C ASN A 54 -0.41 10.87 -1.93
N PHE A 55 0.54 11.63 -1.35
CA PHE A 55 1.85 11.09 -1.03
C PHE A 55 1.71 9.88 -0.10
N TRP A 56 2.44 8.81 -0.43
CA TRP A 56 2.37 7.54 0.26
C TRP A 56 3.75 6.91 0.35
N LYS A 57 3.91 5.99 1.30
CA LYS A 57 5.12 5.19 1.45
C LYS A 57 4.77 3.72 1.26
N ALA A 58 5.62 3.02 0.52
CA ALA A 58 5.48 1.60 0.25
C ALA A 58 6.26 0.76 1.30
N ASP A 59 5.92 0.92 2.58
CA ASP A 59 6.73 0.38 3.69
C ASP A 59 6.44 -1.10 4.01
N ILE A 60 5.31 -1.63 3.54
CA ILE A 60 4.92 -3.03 3.73
C ILE A 60 5.11 -3.76 2.40
N LEU A 61 5.97 -4.76 2.42
CA LEU A 61 6.16 -5.74 1.35
C LEU A 61 6.53 -7.08 1.98
N GLU A 62 5.57 -8.00 2.01
CA GLU A 62 5.75 -9.34 2.56
C GLU A 62 5.13 -10.36 1.63
N ILE A 63 5.78 -11.51 1.45
CA ILE A 63 5.25 -12.64 0.69
C ILE A 63 4.96 -13.76 1.68
N SER A 64 3.76 -14.33 1.62
CA SER A 64 3.39 -15.47 2.46
C SER A 64 4.36 -16.63 2.26
N PRO A 65 4.70 -17.42 3.28
CA PRO A 65 5.67 -18.52 3.18
C PRO A 65 5.41 -19.55 2.05
N ASN A 66 4.15 -19.75 1.68
CA ASN A 66 3.76 -20.63 0.57
C ASN A 66 3.82 -19.97 -0.82
N GLY A 67 4.26 -18.72 -0.91
CA GLY A 67 4.37 -17.93 -2.15
C GLY A 67 3.04 -17.55 -2.80
N ARG A 68 1.89 -17.79 -2.16
CA ARG A 68 0.57 -17.59 -2.79
C ARG A 68 0.07 -16.17 -2.69
N TYR A 69 0.42 -15.47 -1.62
CA TYR A 69 -0.09 -14.14 -1.33
C TYR A 69 1.04 -13.15 -1.09
N ALA A 70 0.80 -11.89 -1.47
CA ALA A 70 1.62 -10.76 -1.06
C ALA A 70 0.80 -9.81 -0.20
N LEU A 71 1.41 -9.28 0.86
CA LEU A 71 0.89 -8.19 1.66
C LEU A 71 1.67 -6.93 1.31
N ILE A 72 0.99 -5.93 0.80
CA ILE A 72 1.62 -4.71 0.28
C ILE A 72 0.96 -3.46 0.86
N SER A 73 1.72 -2.38 0.98
CA SER A 73 1.13 -1.06 1.20
C SER A 73 0.31 -0.63 -0.01
N TRP A 74 -0.83 0.01 0.25
CA TRP A 74 -1.74 0.45 -0.80
C TRP A 74 -1.83 1.98 -0.84
N PRO A 75 -1.63 2.62 -2.02
CA PRO A 75 -1.58 4.08 -2.11
C PRO A 75 -2.91 4.75 -1.80
N ASN A 76 -4.03 4.06 -2.04
CA ASN A 76 -5.35 4.61 -1.83
C ASN A 76 -5.81 4.47 -0.38
N ARG A 77 -6.06 5.63 0.24
CA ARG A 77 -6.62 5.73 1.59
C ARG A 77 -8.14 5.56 1.54
N ARG A 78 -8.70 4.97 2.61
CA ARG A 78 -10.14 4.99 2.88
C ARG A 78 -10.39 5.85 4.10
N SER A 79 -11.12 6.96 3.95
CA SER A 79 -11.41 7.89 5.06
C SER A 79 -10.16 8.29 5.85
N LEU A 80 -9.10 8.72 5.15
CA LEU A 80 -7.78 9.09 5.69
C LEU A 80 -6.91 7.95 6.24
N VAL A 81 -7.41 6.71 6.26
CA VAL A 81 -6.68 5.55 6.78
C VAL A 81 -5.91 4.87 5.65
N VAL A 82 -4.58 4.75 5.81
CA VAL A 82 -3.71 3.94 4.94
C VAL A 82 -4.16 2.49 4.98
N GLN A 83 -4.09 1.81 3.84
CA GLN A 83 -4.47 0.42 3.73
C GLN A 83 -3.25 -0.46 3.40
N ALA A 84 -3.31 -1.72 3.82
CA ALA A 84 -2.49 -2.79 3.26
C ALA A 84 -3.38 -3.73 2.46
N ALA A 85 -2.93 -4.18 1.29
CA ALA A 85 -3.67 -5.09 0.43
C ALA A 85 -3.07 -6.49 0.49
N LEU A 86 -3.92 -7.51 0.63
CA LEU A 86 -3.58 -8.91 0.40
C LEU A 86 -3.86 -9.24 -1.06
N ILE A 87 -2.82 -9.55 -1.82
CA ILE A 87 -2.90 -9.86 -3.25
C ILE A 87 -2.66 -11.36 -3.45
N ASP A 88 -3.53 -12.02 -4.23
CA ASP A 88 -3.28 -13.38 -4.73
C ASP A 88 -2.29 -13.31 -5.90
N LEU A 89 -1.11 -13.87 -5.71
CA LEU A 89 -0.02 -13.77 -6.70
C LEU A 89 -0.28 -14.59 -7.97
N ARG A 90 -1.29 -15.47 -7.97
CA ARG A 90 -1.63 -16.28 -9.16
C ARG A 90 -2.24 -15.43 -10.27
N ASN A 91 -2.96 -14.36 -9.92
CA ASN A 91 -3.74 -13.56 -10.87
C ASN A 91 -3.78 -12.06 -10.54
N GLY A 92 -3.10 -11.60 -9.50
CA GLY A 92 -3.09 -10.20 -9.09
C GLY A 92 -4.39 -9.74 -8.43
N ALA A 93 -5.28 -10.66 -8.03
CA ALA A 93 -6.53 -10.26 -7.40
C ALA A 93 -6.29 -9.72 -5.99
N THR A 94 -6.87 -8.56 -5.68
CA THR A 94 -6.95 -8.08 -4.30
C THR A 94 -7.97 -8.91 -3.52
N VAL A 95 -7.49 -9.73 -2.60
CA VAL A 95 -8.30 -10.65 -1.79
C VAL A 95 -8.94 -9.90 -0.62
N GLN A 96 -8.16 -9.06 0.05
CA GLN A 96 -8.60 -8.34 1.24
C GLN A 96 -7.82 -7.05 1.43
N MET A 97 -8.47 -6.05 2.02
CA MET A 97 -7.85 -4.80 2.46
C MET A 97 -7.85 -4.73 3.97
N PHE A 98 -6.73 -4.29 4.54
CA PHE A 98 -6.58 -4.11 5.97
C PHE A 98 -6.38 -2.63 6.33
N PRO A 99 -7.21 -2.09 7.24
CA PRO A 99 -7.01 -0.73 7.72
C PRO A 99 -5.80 -0.69 8.64
N MET A 100 -4.85 0.17 8.28
CA MET A 100 -3.68 0.46 9.10
C MET A 100 -4.00 1.65 10.03
N SER A 101 -3.37 2.80 9.84
CA SER A 101 -3.73 4.09 10.45
C SER A 101 -3.50 5.24 9.47
N ALA A 102 -3.70 6.48 9.91
CA ALA A 102 -3.37 7.66 9.13
C ALA A 102 -1.88 7.74 8.73
N SER A 103 -0.98 7.16 9.54
CA SER A 103 0.46 7.17 9.32
C SER A 103 1.02 5.81 8.85
N GLY A 104 0.16 4.85 8.52
CA GLY A 104 0.58 3.48 8.16
C GLY A 104 0.73 2.54 9.36
N GLY A 105 1.59 1.54 9.23
CA GLY A 105 1.84 0.53 10.25
C GLY A 105 2.78 -0.55 9.71
N GLN A 106 2.93 -1.64 10.48
CA GLN A 106 3.70 -2.81 10.08
C GLN A 106 2.76 -4.00 9.95
N ALA A 107 3.05 -4.90 9.04
CA ALA A 107 2.30 -6.13 8.91
C ALA A 107 3.16 -7.23 8.30
N GLY A 108 2.73 -8.47 8.46
CA GLY A 108 3.39 -9.61 7.85
C GLY A 108 2.67 -10.92 8.13
N PHE A 109 3.35 -12.00 7.81
CA PHE A 109 2.87 -13.36 8.03
C PHE A 109 3.61 -14.00 9.21
N THR A 110 3.00 -15.00 9.83
CA THR A 110 3.75 -15.97 10.64
C THR A 110 4.54 -16.93 9.75
N ASP A 111 5.55 -17.60 10.31
CA ASP A 111 6.44 -18.50 9.56
C ASP A 111 5.71 -19.65 8.83
N ASN A 112 4.58 -20.11 9.37
CA ASN A 112 3.72 -21.11 8.74
C ASN A 112 2.71 -20.51 7.74
N GLY A 113 2.56 -19.18 7.70
CA GLY A 113 1.66 -18.47 6.81
C GLY A 113 0.18 -18.46 7.20
N ASP A 114 -0.18 -19.08 8.33
CA ASP A 114 -1.58 -19.24 8.75
C ASP A 114 -2.17 -17.98 9.40
N VAL A 115 -1.31 -17.04 9.79
CA VAL A 115 -1.70 -15.81 10.48
C VAL A 115 -1.10 -14.60 9.78
N ILE A 116 -1.94 -13.60 9.53
CA ILE A 116 -1.48 -12.25 9.21
C ILE A 116 -1.49 -11.44 10.50
N TRP A 117 -0.36 -10.82 10.84
CA TRP A 117 -0.29 -9.89 11.96
C TRP A 117 -0.21 -8.46 11.44
N ILE A 118 -0.88 -7.54 12.13
CA ILE A 118 -0.89 -6.11 11.82
C ILE A 118 -0.61 -5.35 13.11
N ARG A 119 0.42 -4.50 13.08
CA ARG A 119 0.81 -3.60 14.17
C ARG A 119 0.55 -2.16 13.77
N VAL A 120 -0.34 -1.50 14.52
CA VAL A 120 -0.73 -0.11 14.29
C VAL A 120 -0.84 0.60 15.64
N ALA A 121 -0.16 1.74 15.81
CA ALA A 121 -0.23 2.57 17.02
C ALA A 121 -0.09 1.76 18.33
N GLY A 122 0.87 0.82 18.36
CA GLY A 122 1.14 -0.04 19.52
C GLY A 122 0.17 -1.22 19.71
N LYS A 123 -0.88 -1.35 18.88
CA LYS A 123 -1.83 -2.46 18.94
C LYS A 123 -1.50 -3.51 17.89
N PHE A 124 -1.57 -4.78 18.30
CA PHE A 124 -1.48 -5.93 17.41
C PHE A 124 -2.87 -6.48 17.11
N ARG A 125 -3.12 -6.80 15.85
CA ARG A 125 -4.27 -7.60 15.41
C ARG A 125 -3.76 -8.81 14.65
N PHE A 126 -4.39 -9.96 14.88
CA PHE A 126 -4.07 -11.22 14.23
C PHE A 126 -5.29 -11.67 13.43
N TYR A 127 -5.09 -11.94 12.16
CA TYR A 127 -6.11 -12.44 11.24
C TYR A 127 -5.76 -13.90 10.92
N ARG A 128 -6.69 -14.80 11.22
CA ARG A 128 -6.57 -16.23 10.91
C ARG A 128 -7.71 -16.62 9.98
N ARG A 129 -7.44 -17.57 9.09
CA ARG A 129 -8.49 -18.22 8.31
C ARG A 129 -9.17 -19.25 9.22
N SER A 130 -10.47 -19.08 9.45
CA SER A 130 -11.33 -20.09 10.09
C SER A 130 -11.66 -21.21 9.11
#